data_AF-A0A933IHQ0-F1
#
_entry.id   AF-A0A933IHQ0-F1
#
_cell.length_a   1.000
_cell.length_b   1.000
_cell.length_c   1.000
_cell.angle_alpha   90.00
_cell.angle_beta   90.00
_cell.angle_gamma   90.00
#
_symmetry.space_group_name_H-M   'P 1'
#
loop_
_entity.id
_entity.type
_entity.pdbx_description
1 polymer ?
#
loop_
_entity_poly.entity_id
_entity_poly.type
_entity_poly.pdbx_seq_one_letter_code
_entity_poly.pdbx_strand_id
1 'polypeptide(L)' 'GGPCRLVVPKLYFWKSAKWVRAFEFLEVNPPGFWEENGYHMHADPWKEERYSGQETRAMQVMRAEAIRKLRQRQGGK' A
#
# COMPACT_ATOMS: atom_id res chain seq x y z
N GLY A 1 -3.66 6.76 -19.56
CA GLY A 1 -2.96 5.56 -19.07
C GLY A 1 -3.67 4.32 -19.58
N GLY A 2 -3.70 4.13 -20.90
CA GLY A 2 -4.28 2.94 -21.51
C GLY A 2 -3.33 1.75 -21.40
N PRO A 3 -3.81 0.49 -21.45
CA PRO A 3 -5.20 0.09 -21.72
C PRO A 3 -6.14 0.12 -20.50
N CYS A 4 -5.61 0.12 -19.27
CA CYS A 4 -6.43 0.12 -18.05
C CYS A 4 -5.80 0.97 -16.93
N ARG A 5 -6.65 1.66 -16.17
CA ARG A 5 -6.27 2.45 -14.99
C ARG A 5 -7.24 2.18 -13.84
N LEU A 6 -6.70 1.89 -12.67
CA LEU A 6 -7.45 1.90 -11.42
C LEU A 6 -7.57 3.33 -10.90
N VAL A 7 -8.78 3.70 -10.46
CA VAL A 7 -9.04 5.00 -9.83
C VAL A 7 -9.67 4.75 -8.47
N VAL A 8 -9.08 5.33 -7.42
CA VAL A 8 -9.63 5.34 -6.06
C VAL A 8 -9.93 6.79 -5.68
N PRO A 9 -11.18 7.27 -5.86
CA PRO A 9 -11.49 8.70 -5.80
C PRO A 9 -11.23 9.37 -4.46
N LYS A 10 -11.25 8.61 -3.37
CA LYS A 10 -11.15 9.12 -2.00
C LYS A 10 -9.72 9.16 -1.44
N LEU A 11 -8.75 8.62 -2.17
CA LEU A 11 -7.36 8.53 -1.72
C LEU A 11 -6.45 9.34 -2.64
N TYR A 12 -5.26 9.66 -2.15
CA TYR A 12 -4.24 10.28 -2.98
C TYR A 12 -3.93 9.47 -4.23
N PHE A 13 -3.56 10.18 -5.30
CA PHE A 13 -3.51 9.64 -6.65
C PHE A 13 -2.45 8.54 -6.86
N TRP A 14 -1.46 8.40 -5.96
CA TRP A 14 -0.50 7.29 -6.01
C TRP A 14 -1.15 5.92 -5.74
N LYS A 15 -2.31 5.88 -5.07
CA LYS A 15 -3.13 4.67 -4.91
C LYS A 15 -3.89 4.28 -6.17
N SER A 16 -3.92 5.14 -7.19
CA SER A 16 -4.59 4.92 -8.47
C SER A 16 -3.61 4.42 -9.53
N ALA A 17 -3.40 3.10 -9.57
CA ALA A 17 -2.44 2.44 -10.45
C ALA A 17 -2.74 2.66 -11.95
N LYS A 18 -1.70 2.99 -12.72
CA LYS A 18 -1.75 3.06 -14.18
C LYS A 18 -1.29 1.73 -14.77
N TRP A 19 -1.79 1.39 -15.95
CA TRP A 19 -1.33 0.23 -16.72
C TRP A 19 -1.47 -1.11 -15.98
N VAL A 20 -2.61 -1.29 -15.31
CA VAL A 20 -2.90 -2.49 -14.52
C VAL A 20 -2.92 -3.71 -15.44
N ARG A 21 -2.15 -4.76 -15.07
CA ARG A 21 -2.05 -6.02 -15.83
C ARG A 21 -2.73 -7.20 -15.15
N ALA A 22 -2.70 -7.25 -13.83
CA ALA A 22 -3.28 -8.31 -13.02
C ALA A 22 -3.62 -7.78 -11.62
N PHE A 23 -4.46 -8.52 -10.92
CA PHE A 23 -4.74 -8.32 -9.50
C PHE A 23 -4.32 -9.59 -8.75
N GLU A 24 -3.55 -9.42 -7.67
CA GLU A 24 -3.24 -10.49 -6.74
C GLU A 24 -3.94 -10.18 -5.42
N PHE A 25 -4.66 -11.17 -4.89
CA PHE A 25 -5.27 -11.08 -3.58
C PHE A 25 -4.27 -11.59 -2.54
N LEU A 26 -3.95 -10.73 -1.58
CA LEU A 26 -3.04 -11.03 -0.48
C LEU A 26 -3.82 -11.08 0.83
N GLU A 27 -3.44 -12.00 1.71
CA GLU A 27 -4.02 -12.10 3.07
C GLU A 27 -3.61 -10.92 3.97
N VAL A 28 -2.50 -10.26 3.64
CA VAL A 28 -1.99 -9.08 4.34
C VAL A 28 -1.71 -7.99 3.32
N ASN A 29 -1.68 -6.75 3.80
CA ASN A 29 -1.42 -5.57 2.98
C ASN A 29 0.02 -5.07 3.23
N PRO A 30 1.06 -5.69 2.62
CA PRO A 30 2.43 -5.23 2.76
C PRO A 30 2.62 -3.88 2.04
N PRO A 31 3.61 -3.06 2.46
CA PRO A 31 3.93 -1.84 1.75
C PRO A 31 4.40 -2.15 0.33
N GLY A 32 3.94 -1.35 -0.64
CA GLY A 32 4.42 -1.38 -2.02
C GLY A 32 5.44 -0.28 -2.27
N PHE A 33 5.70 -0.02 -3.56
CA PHE A 33 6.72 0.95 -3.99
C PHE A 33 6.60 2.32 -3.30
N TRP A 34 5.42 2.93 -3.25
CA TRP A 34 5.27 4.25 -2.65
C TRP A 34 5.44 4.22 -1.14
N GLU A 35 4.93 3.20 -0.47
CA GLU A 35 4.95 3.10 0.98
C GLU A 35 6.34 2.74 1.51
N GLU A 36 7.13 2.00 0.74
CA GLU A 36 8.57 1.81 0.97
C GLU A 36 9.35 3.12 0.81
N ASN A 37 8.92 4.02 -0.09
CA ASN A 37 9.51 5.35 -0.28
C ASN A 37 8.94 6.42 0.67
N GLY A 38 8.31 6.02 1.77
CA GLY A 38 7.88 6.93 2.85
C GLY A 38 6.50 7.54 2.68
N TYR A 39 5.69 7.06 1.73
CA TYR A 39 4.29 7.47 1.61
C TYR A 39 3.39 6.69 2.57
N HIS A 40 2.25 7.28 2.90
CA HIS A 40 1.30 6.70 3.86
C HIS A 40 0.57 5.47 3.29
N MET A 41 0.30 4.46 4.14
CA MET A 41 -0.35 3.22 3.72
C MET A 41 -1.83 3.41 3.33
N HIS A 42 -2.59 4.26 4.01
CA HIS A 42 -4.00 4.55 3.67
C HIS A 42 -4.14 5.69 2.65
N ALA A 43 -3.59 6.87 2.94
CA ALA A 43 -3.45 7.99 2.00
C ALA A 43 -4.73 8.82 1.79
N ASP A 44 -5.43 9.13 2.88
CA ASP A 44 -6.57 10.06 2.88
C ASP A 44 -6.12 11.53 2.74
N PRO A 45 -6.56 12.25 1.70
CA PRO A 45 -6.19 13.66 1.51
C PRO A 45 -6.79 14.58 2.57
N TRP A 46 -7.97 14.25 3.12
CA TRP A 46 -8.63 15.10 4.12
C TRP A 46 -8.01 14.99 5.50
N LYS A 47 -7.34 13.88 5.78
CA LYS A 47 -6.58 13.65 7.02
C LYS A 47 -5.10 13.98 6.87
N GLU A 48 -4.72 14.57 5.73
CA GLU A 48 -3.33 14.92 5.40
C GLU A 48 -2.35 13.74 5.45
N GLU A 49 -2.83 12.51 5.22
CA GLU A 49 -2.04 11.27 5.29
C GLU A 49 -1.12 11.12 4.06
N ARG A 50 -0.12 11.99 3.93
CA ARG A 50 0.81 11.98 2.82
C ARG A 50 2.00 11.05 3.05
N TYR A 51 2.53 11.05 4.26
CA TYR A 51 3.79 10.38 4.61
C TYR A 51 3.59 9.35 5.71
N SER A 52 4.46 8.34 5.75
CA SER A 52 4.41 7.26 6.74
C SER A 52 4.56 7.76 8.18
N GLY A 53 5.14 8.94 8.40
CA GLY A 53 5.23 9.56 9.73
C GLY A 53 3.88 9.89 10.38
N GLN A 54 2.81 9.94 9.58
CA GLN A 54 1.44 10.22 10.05
C GLN A 54 0.67 8.94 10.41
N GLU A 55 1.28 7.77 10.20
CA GLU A 55 0.66 6.48 10.54
C GLU A 55 0.50 6.34 12.06
N THR A 56 -0.68 5.88 12.48
CA THR A 56 -0.92 5.54 13.88
C THR A 56 -0.04 4.36 14.32
N ARG A 57 0.18 4.21 15.63
CA ARG A 57 0.96 3.09 16.16
C ARG A 57 0.41 1.73 15.74
N ALA A 58 -0.92 1.58 15.71
CA ALA A 58 -1.56 0.34 15.27
C ALA A 58 -1.24 0.03 13.80
N MET A 59 -1.26 1.04 12.92
CA MET A 59 -0.91 0.89 11.51
C MET A 59 0.55 0.47 11.33
N GLN A 60 1.47 1.04 12.12
CA GLN A 60 2.88 0.66 12.11
C GLN A 60 3.08 -0.82 12.48
N VAL A 61 2.33 -1.30 13.48
CA VAL A 61 2.36 -2.73 13.88
C VAL A 61 1.83 -3.60 12.76
N MET A 62 0.66 -3.29 12.19
CA MET A 62 0.09 -4.07 11.07
C MET A 62 1.03 -4.11 9.86
N ARG A 63 1.70 -3.00 9.55
CA ARG A 63 2.70 -2.92 8.49
C ARG A 63 3.86 -3.86 8.75
N ALA A 64 4.42 -3.84 9.96
CA ALA A 64 5.52 -4.73 10.34
C ALA A 64 5.12 -6.21 10.29
N GLU A 65 3.91 -6.54 10.73
CA GLU A 65 3.35 -7.90 10.65
C GLU A 65 3.14 -8.35 9.20
N ALA A 66 2.63 -7.46 8.33
CA ALA A 66 2.45 -7.75 6.91
C ALA A 66 3.78 -8.07 6.22
N ILE A 67 4.84 -7.30 6.49
CA ILE A 67 6.20 -7.56 5.97
C ILE A 67 6.72 -8.91 6.47
N ARG A 68 6.56 -9.19 7.77
CA ARG A 68 6.99 -10.46 8.35
C ARG A 68 6.31 -11.64 7.68
N LYS A 69 4.99 -11.57 7.50
CA LYS A 69 4.20 -12.65 6.89
C LYS A 69 4.53 -12.82 5.40
N LEU A 70 4.78 -11.73 4.66
CA LEU A 70 5.24 -11.80 3.27
C LEU A 70 6.58 -12.54 3.15
N ARG A 71 7.56 -12.23 4.02
CA ARG A 71 8.87 -12.89 4.04
C ARG A 71 8.77 -14.39 4.32
N GLN A 72 7.90 -14.79 5.26
CA GLN A 72 7.66 -16.20 5.57
C GLN A 72 7.11 -16.98 4.37
N ARG A 73 6.22 -16.37 3.58
CA ARG A 73 5.70 -16.98 2.34
C ARG A 73 6.76 -17.14 1.25
N GLN A 74 7.72 -16.21 1.16
CA GLN A 74 8.79 -16.26 0.15
C GLN A 74 9.93 -17.23 0.53
N GLY A 75 10.23 -17.38 1.82
CA GLY A 75 11.27 -18.30 2.31
C GLY A 75 10.84 -19.77 2.45
N GLY A 76 9.56 -20.07 2.23
CA GLY A 76 9.01 -21.43 2.27
C GLY A 76 8.79 -22.08 0.89
N LYS A 77 9.31 -21.48 -0.18
CA LYS A 77 9.34 -22.06 -1.53
C LYS A 77 10.72 -22.61 -1.86
#